data_AF-A0A933A2U0-F1
#
_entry.id   AF-A0A933A2U0-F1
#
_cell.length_a   1.000
_cell.length_b   1.000
_cell.length_c   1.000
_cell.angle_alpha   90.00
_cell.angle_beta   90.00
_cell.angle_gamma   90.00
#
_symmetry.space_group_name_H-M   'P 1'
#
loop_
_entity.id
_entity.type
_entity.pdbx_description
1 polymer ?
#
loop_
_entity_poly.entity_id
_entity_poly.type
_entity_poly.pdbx_seq_one_letter_code
_entity_poly.pdbx_strand_id
1 'polypeptide(L)'
;VTGRCTDAAIFAAIPIREGLDPGLAWYAGKILECGCLAAFPITLTDTMTARITAESVVFEPGSPDRACTVTSVAGHSMYEREDPYYQPEPGGALDLRELVLTQEGPRRVRATGARWIPAPYTVKLEGAARVGFRAMSVAGVRDPIMIEQLDEVLAQVRAAVQAEYPRARHTVVFHCFGRDGVMGRLEPLRNARPHEIGLVTQVVADAAEQAAEICDFAQHLLLHHPYPGIKATAGNLALLGSVEVLLPVHGAVYEYSVDHVMRIDDPCECFPLSVEEV
;
A
#
# COMPACT_ATOMS: atom_id res chain seq x y z
N VAL A 1 9.25 12.00 -15.78
CA VAL A 1 7.81 11.77 -15.50
C VAL A 1 7.45 10.46 -16.18
N THR A 2 7.05 9.45 -15.41
CA THR A 2 6.53 8.18 -15.94
C THR A 2 5.02 8.20 -15.74
N GLY A 3 4.24 7.98 -16.79
CA GLY A 3 2.78 7.95 -16.71
C GLY A 3 2.26 6.51 -16.63
N ARG A 4 1.25 6.29 -15.80
CA ARG A 4 0.39 5.10 -15.83
C ARG A 4 -1.06 5.56 -15.94
N CYS A 5 -1.88 4.80 -16.66
CA CYS A 5 -3.34 4.97 -16.60
C CYS A 5 -3.90 4.23 -15.37
N THR A 6 -5.18 4.46 -15.07
CA THR A 6 -5.89 3.62 -14.09
C THR A 6 -6.09 2.23 -14.69
N ASP A 7 -6.08 1.20 -13.85
CA ASP A 7 -6.06 -0.19 -14.33
C ASP A 7 -7.36 -0.52 -15.09
N ALA A 8 -8.52 -0.08 -14.58
CA ALA A 8 -9.81 -0.18 -15.25
C ALA A 8 -9.85 0.46 -16.65
N ALA A 9 -9.10 1.55 -16.89
CA ALA A 9 -9.12 2.26 -18.17
C ALA A 9 -8.65 1.40 -19.34
N ILE A 10 -7.71 0.48 -19.11
CA ILE A 10 -7.16 -0.42 -20.15
C ILE A 10 -8.28 -1.31 -20.72
N PHE A 11 -9.19 -1.76 -19.86
CA PHE A 11 -10.31 -2.61 -20.23
C PHE A 11 -11.51 -1.80 -20.74
N ALA A 12 -11.73 -0.60 -20.21
CA ALA A 12 -12.86 0.25 -20.59
C ALA A 12 -12.66 0.93 -21.96
N ALA A 13 -11.41 1.22 -22.35
CA ALA A 13 -11.08 2.03 -23.53
C ALA A 13 -11.67 1.46 -24.83
N ILE A 14 -11.51 0.16 -25.10
CA ILE A 14 -12.00 -0.45 -26.34
C ILE A 14 -13.54 -0.48 -26.39
N PRO A 15 -14.27 -1.01 -25.38
CA PRO A 15 -15.74 -0.95 -25.35
C PRO A 15 -16.30 0.46 -25.58
N ILE A 16 -15.72 1.48 -24.94
CA ILE A 16 -16.16 2.87 -25.09
C ILE A 16 -15.91 3.36 -26.52
N ARG A 17 -14.74 3.05 -27.10
CA ARG A 17 -14.41 3.40 -28.49
C ARG A 17 -15.38 2.75 -29.49
N GLU A 18 -15.81 1.53 -29.23
CA GLU A 18 -16.81 0.81 -30.05
C GLU A 18 -18.26 1.28 -29.78
N GLY A 19 -18.46 2.30 -28.93
CA GLY A 19 -19.76 2.94 -28.70
C GLY A 19 -20.63 2.29 -27.61
N LEU A 20 -20.06 1.43 -26.76
CA LEU A 20 -20.77 0.86 -25.62
C LEU A 20 -20.86 1.86 -24.45
N ASP A 21 -21.85 1.64 -23.58
CA ASP A 21 -22.11 2.50 -22.42
C ASP A 21 -20.85 2.62 -21.52
N PRO A 22 -20.37 3.84 -21.24
CA PRO A 22 -19.20 4.03 -20.40
C PRO A 22 -19.37 3.50 -18.97
N GLY A 23 -20.57 3.54 -18.39
CA GLY A 23 -20.82 3.01 -17.05
C GLY A 23 -20.57 1.50 -16.97
N LEU A 24 -21.10 0.76 -17.94
CA LEU A 24 -20.87 -0.68 -18.07
C LEU A 24 -19.41 -1.01 -18.42
N ALA A 25 -18.78 -0.22 -19.30
CA ALA A 25 -17.38 -0.42 -19.70
C ALA A 25 -16.41 -0.20 -18.53
N TRP A 26 -16.58 0.89 -17.78
CA TRP A 26 -15.77 1.18 -16.58
C TRP A 26 -16.03 0.16 -15.47
N TYR A 27 -17.27 -0.27 -15.27
CA TYR A 27 -17.56 -1.33 -14.30
C TYR A 27 -16.95 -2.67 -14.71
N ALA A 28 -16.98 -3.01 -16.00
CA ALA A 28 -16.29 -4.19 -16.52
C ALA A 28 -14.78 -4.10 -16.25
N GLY A 29 -14.17 -2.94 -16.52
CA GLY A 29 -12.76 -2.70 -16.23
C GLY A 29 -12.42 -2.85 -14.76
N LYS A 30 -13.26 -2.31 -13.86
CA LYS A 30 -13.08 -2.46 -12.42
C LYS A 30 -13.03 -3.91 -11.97
N ILE A 31 -13.85 -4.78 -12.55
CA ILE A 31 -13.84 -6.21 -12.18
C ILE A 31 -12.66 -6.95 -12.85
N LEU A 32 -12.30 -6.56 -14.07
CA LEU A 32 -11.25 -7.23 -14.82
C LEU A 32 -9.83 -6.88 -14.37
N GLU A 33 -9.59 -5.70 -13.80
CA GLU A 33 -8.25 -5.24 -13.40
C GLU A 33 -7.55 -6.17 -12.40
N CYS A 34 -8.34 -6.82 -11.54
CA CYS A 34 -7.87 -7.78 -10.54
C CYS A 34 -8.21 -9.23 -10.89
N GLY A 35 -8.73 -9.48 -12.10
CA GLY A 35 -9.04 -10.81 -12.62
C GLY A 35 -9.93 -11.66 -11.70
N CYS A 36 -9.42 -12.83 -11.30
CA CYS A 36 -10.18 -13.80 -10.50
C CYS A 36 -10.20 -13.51 -8.98
N LEU A 37 -9.74 -12.35 -8.52
CA LEU A 37 -10.07 -11.88 -7.17
C LEU A 37 -11.58 -11.66 -6.98
N ALA A 38 -12.32 -11.41 -8.06
CA ALA A 38 -13.78 -11.31 -8.07
C ALA A 38 -14.51 -12.67 -8.16
N ALA A 39 -13.78 -13.79 -8.25
CA ALA A 39 -14.34 -15.14 -8.34
C ALA A 39 -14.16 -15.93 -7.03
N PHE A 40 -14.87 -17.06 -6.94
CA PHE A 40 -14.74 -18.01 -5.85
C PHE A 40 -14.46 -19.43 -6.37
N PRO A 41 -13.52 -20.19 -5.77
CA PRO A 41 -12.51 -19.73 -4.80
C PRO A 41 -11.59 -18.65 -5.39
N ILE A 42 -11.12 -17.73 -4.53
CA ILE A 42 -10.25 -16.60 -4.92
C ILE A 42 -8.90 -17.12 -5.47
N THR A 43 -8.36 -16.46 -6.49
CA THR A 43 -6.97 -16.66 -6.95
C THR A 43 -6.38 -15.41 -7.58
N LEU A 44 -5.05 -15.40 -7.68
CA LEU A 44 -4.26 -14.39 -8.38
C LEU A 44 -3.76 -14.83 -9.76
N THR A 45 -3.96 -16.10 -10.16
CA THR A 45 -3.28 -16.69 -11.34
C THR A 45 -4.19 -17.00 -12.53
N ASP A 46 -5.50 -16.85 -12.40
CA ASP A 46 -6.46 -17.23 -13.45
C ASP A 46 -7.08 -16.02 -14.14
N THR A 47 -7.50 -16.21 -15.38
CA THR A 47 -8.10 -15.16 -16.21
C THR A 47 -9.59 -14.97 -15.92
N MET A 48 -10.05 -13.73 -16.04
CA MET A 48 -11.46 -13.36 -16.01
C MET A 48 -11.89 -12.88 -17.40
N THR A 49 -13.10 -13.20 -17.80
CA THR A 49 -13.70 -12.65 -19.03
C THR A 49 -14.93 -11.81 -18.68
N ALA A 50 -15.13 -10.73 -19.43
CA ALA A 50 -16.33 -9.92 -19.35
C ALA A 50 -16.92 -9.78 -20.76
N ARG A 51 -18.18 -10.19 -20.92
CA ARG A 51 -18.93 -9.98 -22.16
C ARG A 51 -19.87 -8.80 -21.96
N ILE A 52 -19.61 -7.72 -22.69
CA ILE A 52 -20.35 -6.45 -22.58
C ILE A 52 -21.36 -6.35 -23.74
N THR A 53 -22.59 -5.96 -23.43
CA THR A 53 -23.65 -5.58 -24.37
C THR A 53 -24.05 -4.13 -24.12
N ALA A 54 -25.01 -3.59 -24.88
CA ALA A 54 -25.51 -2.23 -24.66
C ALA A 54 -26.20 -2.05 -23.29
N GLU A 55 -26.69 -3.14 -22.68
CA GLU A 55 -27.50 -3.09 -21.44
C GLU A 55 -26.84 -3.79 -20.25
N SER A 56 -25.74 -4.54 -20.46
CA SER A 56 -25.15 -5.37 -19.40
C SER A 56 -23.71 -5.75 -19.60
N VAL A 57 -23.08 -6.23 -18.54
CA VAL A 57 -21.85 -7.02 -18.59
C VAL A 57 -22.04 -8.36 -17.89
N VAL A 58 -21.53 -9.44 -18.46
CA VAL A 58 -21.52 -10.77 -17.83
C VAL A 58 -20.09 -11.20 -17.56
N PHE A 59 -19.78 -11.51 -16.30
CA PHE A 59 -18.47 -11.96 -15.85
C PHE A 59 -18.43 -13.48 -15.75
N GLU A 60 -17.34 -14.07 -16.24
CA GLU A 60 -17.09 -15.51 -16.17
C GLU A 60 -15.58 -15.79 -16.02
N PRO A 61 -15.16 -16.57 -15.01
CA PRO A 61 -13.76 -16.95 -14.87
C PRO A 61 -13.36 -17.97 -15.95
N GLY A 62 -12.13 -17.87 -16.44
CA GLY A 62 -11.58 -18.79 -17.44
C GLY A 62 -11.42 -20.22 -16.91
N SER A 63 -11.11 -20.38 -15.62
CA SER A 63 -10.96 -21.69 -14.99
C SER A 63 -12.32 -22.32 -14.64
N PRO A 64 -12.58 -23.59 -15.03
CA PRO A 64 -13.81 -24.30 -14.71
C PRO A 64 -14.03 -24.53 -13.21
N ASP A 65 -12.95 -24.50 -12.42
CA ASP A 65 -12.97 -24.73 -10.98
C ASP A 65 -13.39 -23.49 -10.18
N ARG A 66 -13.80 -22.41 -10.86
CA ARG A 66 -14.20 -21.14 -10.27
C ARG A 66 -15.55 -20.67 -10.75
N ALA A 67 -16.20 -19.88 -9.92
CA ALA A 67 -17.47 -19.23 -10.23
C ALA A 67 -17.41 -17.74 -9.86
N CYS A 68 -17.89 -16.88 -10.74
CA CYS A 68 -18.41 -15.60 -10.30
C CYS A 68 -19.73 -15.86 -9.57
N THR A 69 -19.82 -15.36 -8.33
CA THR A 69 -21.05 -15.34 -7.55
C THR A 69 -21.45 -13.89 -7.31
N VAL A 70 -22.74 -13.63 -7.09
CA VAL A 70 -23.21 -12.27 -6.75
C VAL A 70 -22.40 -11.69 -5.59
N THR A 71 -22.15 -12.50 -4.55
CA THR A 71 -21.35 -12.08 -3.38
C THR A 71 -19.90 -11.77 -3.74
N SER A 72 -19.24 -12.60 -4.56
CA SER A 72 -17.82 -12.38 -4.91
C SER A 72 -17.63 -11.14 -5.78
N VAL A 73 -18.51 -10.92 -6.75
CA VAL A 73 -18.48 -9.72 -7.62
C VAL A 73 -18.87 -8.47 -6.84
N ALA A 74 -19.88 -8.55 -5.96
CA ALA A 74 -20.24 -7.43 -5.09
C ALA A 74 -19.11 -7.06 -4.12
N GLY A 75 -18.49 -8.06 -3.48
CA GLY A 75 -17.35 -7.83 -2.58
C GLY A 75 -16.18 -7.18 -3.30
N HIS A 76 -15.90 -7.60 -4.53
CA HIS A 76 -14.86 -7.00 -5.34
C HIS A 76 -15.21 -5.59 -5.86
N SER A 77 -16.50 -5.27 -6.03
CA SER A 77 -16.95 -3.91 -6.35
C SER A 77 -16.61 -2.91 -5.24
N MET A 78 -16.46 -3.36 -4.00
CA MET A 78 -16.10 -2.54 -2.84
C MET A 78 -14.58 -2.56 -2.55
N TYR A 79 -13.82 -3.40 -3.25
CA TYR A 79 -12.39 -3.59 -3.00
C TYR A 79 -11.58 -2.37 -3.47
N GLU A 80 -10.62 -1.94 -2.63
CA GLU A 80 -9.75 -0.77 -2.87
C GLU A 80 -10.51 0.54 -3.09
N ARG A 81 -11.63 0.72 -2.37
CA ARG A 81 -12.43 1.95 -2.45
C ARG A 81 -12.64 2.61 -1.10
N GLU A 82 -12.65 3.94 -1.13
CA GLU A 82 -13.07 4.78 0.00
C GLU A 82 -14.61 4.80 0.14
N ASP A 83 -15.33 4.77 -0.98
CA ASP A 83 -16.79 4.73 -1.06
C ASP A 83 -17.26 3.47 -1.83
N PRO A 84 -18.16 2.64 -1.26
CA PRO A 84 -18.60 1.41 -1.91
C PRO A 84 -19.40 1.63 -3.20
N TYR A 85 -19.99 2.81 -3.40
CA TYR A 85 -20.87 3.11 -4.52
C TYR A 85 -20.25 4.03 -5.56
N TYR A 86 -19.23 4.82 -5.21
CA TYR A 86 -18.69 5.86 -6.08
C TYR A 86 -17.18 5.73 -6.24
N GLN A 87 -16.70 5.65 -7.49
CA GLN A 87 -15.27 5.62 -7.81
C GLN A 87 -14.91 6.77 -8.77
N PRO A 88 -14.14 7.77 -8.31
CA PRO A 88 -13.58 8.79 -9.18
C PRO A 88 -12.59 8.20 -10.18
N GLU A 89 -12.64 8.66 -11.42
CA GLU A 89 -11.75 8.26 -12.51
C GLU A 89 -11.38 9.50 -13.35
N PRO A 90 -10.29 9.49 -14.13
CA PRO A 90 -9.99 10.58 -15.05
C PRO A 90 -11.16 10.87 -16.01
N GLY A 91 -11.73 12.07 -15.93
CA GLY A 91 -12.85 12.51 -16.79
C GLY A 91 -14.25 12.14 -16.30
N GLY A 92 -14.39 11.60 -15.09
CA GLY A 92 -15.70 11.29 -14.53
C GLY A 92 -15.66 10.44 -13.28
N ALA A 93 -16.71 9.67 -13.09
CA ALA A 93 -16.79 8.71 -12.01
C ALA A 93 -17.78 7.59 -12.34
N LEU A 94 -17.47 6.42 -11.81
CA LEU A 94 -18.35 5.27 -11.85
C LEU A 94 -19.29 5.30 -10.63
N ASP A 95 -20.60 5.33 -10.90
CA ASP A 95 -21.66 5.29 -9.90
C ASP A 95 -22.39 3.93 -9.95
N LEU A 96 -22.35 3.22 -8.83
CA LEU A 96 -22.90 1.88 -8.65
C LEU A 96 -24.14 1.84 -7.77
N ARG A 97 -24.76 2.98 -7.42
CA ARG A 97 -25.97 3.01 -6.57
C ARG A 97 -27.16 2.24 -7.17
N GLU A 98 -27.22 2.21 -8.50
CA GLU A 98 -28.26 1.50 -9.27
C GLU A 98 -27.75 0.15 -9.81
N LEU A 99 -26.59 -0.33 -9.34
CA LEU A 99 -26.01 -1.59 -9.79
C LEU A 99 -26.87 -2.76 -9.33
N VAL A 100 -27.26 -3.60 -10.29
CA VAL A 100 -27.96 -4.86 -10.05
C VAL A 100 -27.09 -6.01 -10.51
N LEU A 101 -26.79 -6.93 -9.59
CA LEU A 101 -26.05 -8.16 -9.87
C LEU A 101 -27.00 -9.35 -9.84
N THR A 102 -27.02 -10.14 -10.91
CA THR A 102 -27.86 -11.33 -11.04
C THR A 102 -27.00 -12.54 -11.40
N GLN A 103 -27.21 -13.65 -10.70
CA GLN A 103 -26.53 -14.92 -11.01
C GLN A 103 -27.04 -15.48 -12.36
N GLU A 104 -26.14 -15.75 -13.31
CA GLU A 104 -26.44 -16.37 -14.61
C GLU A 104 -25.85 -17.79 -14.71
N GLY A 105 -26.58 -18.75 -14.15
CA GLY A 105 -26.09 -20.14 -14.06
C GLY A 105 -25.02 -20.30 -12.99
N PRO A 106 -24.28 -21.42 -12.97
CA PRO A 106 -23.46 -21.79 -11.82
C PRO A 106 -22.19 -20.96 -11.64
N ARG A 107 -21.70 -20.29 -12.70
CA ARG A 107 -20.35 -19.69 -12.72
C ARG A 107 -20.28 -18.23 -13.17
N ARG A 108 -21.42 -17.61 -13.49
CA ARG A 108 -21.45 -16.28 -14.13
C ARG A 108 -22.34 -15.31 -13.39
N VAL A 109 -21.98 -14.04 -13.44
CA VAL A 109 -22.78 -12.94 -12.88
C VAL A 109 -23.00 -11.90 -13.96
N ARG A 110 -24.26 -11.55 -14.16
CA ARG A 110 -24.67 -10.39 -14.96
C ARG A 110 -24.74 -9.17 -14.07
N ALA A 111 -24.25 -8.05 -14.59
CA ALA A 111 -24.40 -6.74 -13.99
C ALA A 111 -25.10 -5.78 -14.94
N THR A 112 -26.00 -4.97 -14.39
CA THR A 112 -26.71 -3.88 -15.08
C THR A 112 -26.78 -2.66 -14.17
N GLY A 113 -27.06 -1.48 -14.74
CA GLY A 113 -27.34 -0.27 -13.95
C GLY A 113 -26.12 0.51 -13.43
N ALA A 114 -24.89 0.08 -13.74
CA ALA A 114 -23.71 0.91 -13.55
C ALA A 114 -23.80 2.17 -14.42
N ARG A 115 -23.45 3.34 -13.86
CA ARG A 115 -23.56 4.63 -14.56
C ARG A 115 -22.23 5.37 -14.57
N TRP A 116 -21.95 6.04 -15.68
CA TRP A 116 -20.86 6.99 -15.76
C TRP A 116 -21.36 8.41 -15.53
N ILE A 117 -20.71 9.15 -14.63
CA ILE A 117 -20.99 10.56 -14.36
C ILE A 117 -19.81 11.37 -14.92
N PRO A 118 -19.98 12.07 -16.05
CA PRO A 118 -18.90 12.88 -16.62
C PRO A 118 -18.45 13.99 -15.67
N ALA A 119 -17.14 14.24 -15.64
CA ALA A 119 -16.52 15.33 -14.91
C ALA A 119 -15.35 15.91 -15.73
N PRO A 120 -14.83 17.11 -15.38
CA PRO A 120 -13.61 17.61 -16.01
C PRO A 120 -12.46 16.60 -15.91
N TYR A 121 -11.64 16.50 -16.96
CA TYR A 121 -10.54 15.55 -16.98
C TYR A 121 -9.44 15.97 -16.01
N THR A 122 -8.87 14.99 -15.32
CA THR A 122 -7.83 15.19 -14.32
C THR A 122 -6.76 14.12 -14.43
N VAL A 123 -5.53 14.47 -14.10
CA VAL A 123 -4.42 13.53 -13.93
C VAL A 123 -3.92 13.60 -12.50
N LYS A 124 -3.58 12.43 -11.94
CA LYS A 124 -2.93 12.34 -10.64
C LYS A 124 -1.42 12.53 -10.82
N LEU A 125 -0.89 13.56 -10.18
CA LEU A 125 0.53 13.82 -10.07
C LEU A 125 1.04 13.17 -8.79
N GLU A 126 1.87 12.15 -8.97
CA GLU A 126 2.57 11.46 -7.89
C GLU A 126 4.07 11.76 -8.01
N GLY A 127 4.72 12.04 -6.89
CA GLY A 127 6.12 12.40 -6.86
C GLY A 127 6.85 11.75 -5.70
N ALA A 128 8.07 11.27 -5.95
CA ALA A 128 8.95 10.75 -4.93
C ALA A 128 10.20 11.63 -4.81
N ALA A 129 10.57 12.01 -3.59
CA ALA A 129 11.76 12.78 -3.31
C ALA A 129 12.81 11.89 -2.65
N ARG A 130 14.08 11.98 -3.09
CA ARG A 130 15.18 11.25 -2.46
C ARG A 130 15.39 11.82 -1.05
N VAL A 131 15.36 10.94 -0.05
CA VAL A 131 15.57 11.32 1.36
C VAL A 131 16.88 10.79 1.96
N GLY A 132 17.62 9.98 1.20
CA GLY A 132 18.95 9.52 1.60
C GLY A 132 19.15 8.02 1.38
N PHE A 133 19.76 7.37 2.34
CA PHE A 133 19.97 5.92 2.42
C PHE A 133 19.41 5.40 3.74
N ARG A 134 18.94 4.15 3.75
CA ARG A 134 18.28 3.56 4.91
C ARG A 134 19.06 2.37 5.44
N ALA A 135 19.32 2.34 6.73
CA ALA A 135 19.78 1.15 7.45
C ALA A 135 18.70 0.71 8.44
N MET A 136 18.60 -0.60 8.69
CA MET A 136 17.65 -1.15 9.64
C MET A 136 18.28 -2.24 10.50
N SER A 137 17.88 -2.34 11.75
CA SER A 137 18.20 -3.48 12.61
C SER A 137 16.92 -4.04 13.23
N VAL A 138 16.86 -5.36 13.39
CA VAL A 138 15.69 -6.09 13.88
C VAL A 138 16.07 -6.83 15.16
N ALA A 139 15.28 -6.66 16.21
CA ALA A 139 15.51 -7.28 17.51
C ALA A 139 14.20 -7.66 18.21
N GLY A 140 14.24 -8.68 19.06
CA GLY A 140 13.19 -9.00 20.00
C GLY A 140 13.40 -8.34 21.36
N VAL A 141 12.34 -7.85 21.99
CA VAL A 141 12.33 -7.38 23.39
C VAL A 141 11.33 -8.21 24.16
N ARG A 142 11.80 -8.84 25.23
CA ARG A 142 10.96 -9.70 26.09
C ARG A 142 11.06 -9.40 27.58
N ASP A 143 11.97 -8.52 27.99
CA ASP A 143 12.03 -8.15 29.41
C ASP A 143 10.75 -7.36 29.78
N PRO A 144 9.87 -7.90 30.65
CA PRO A 144 8.71 -7.19 31.15
C PRO A 144 8.99 -5.78 31.67
N ILE A 145 10.14 -5.58 32.33
CA ILE A 145 10.51 -4.31 32.98
C ILE A 145 10.90 -3.26 31.94
N MET A 146 11.60 -3.69 30.88
CA MET A 146 11.94 -2.83 29.76
C MET A 146 10.69 -2.44 28.96
N ILE A 147 9.80 -3.41 28.70
CA ILE A 147 8.57 -3.19 27.93
C ILE A 147 7.71 -2.08 28.58
N GLU A 148 7.61 -2.08 29.92
CA GLU A 148 6.86 -1.06 30.68
C GLU A 148 7.44 0.35 30.53
N GLN A 149 8.74 0.46 30.28
CA GLN A 149 9.47 1.73 30.21
C GLN A 149 9.96 2.03 28.78
N LEU A 150 9.47 1.29 27.79
CA LEU A 150 10.04 1.28 26.44
C LEU A 150 10.00 2.67 25.79
N ASP A 151 8.93 3.42 25.98
CA ASP A 151 8.81 4.77 25.39
C ASP A 151 9.91 5.71 25.90
N GLU A 152 10.26 5.62 27.19
CA GLU A 152 11.35 6.39 27.78
C GLU A 152 12.71 5.93 27.26
N VAL A 153 12.95 4.62 27.21
CA VAL A 153 14.19 4.04 26.66
C VAL A 153 14.41 4.50 25.21
N LEU A 154 13.39 4.40 24.36
CA LEU A 154 13.47 4.80 22.95
C LEU A 154 13.70 6.32 22.80
N ALA A 155 13.09 7.14 23.66
CA ALA A 155 13.31 8.58 23.67
C ALA A 155 14.74 8.94 24.08
N GLN A 156 15.29 8.26 25.09
CA GLN A 156 16.67 8.48 25.55
C GLN A 156 17.70 8.03 24.50
N VAL A 157 17.50 6.88 23.85
CA VAL A 157 18.36 6.44 22.74
C VAL A 157 18.32 7.43 21.59
N ARG A 158 17.14 7.94 21.21
CA ARG A 158 17.01 8.98 20.18
C ARG A 158 17.79 10.24 20.54
N ALA A 159 17.71 10.68 21.80
CA ALA A 159 18.45 11.86 22.27
C ALA A 159 19.97 11.62 22.24
N ALA A 160 20.43 10.44 22.64
CA ALA A 160 21.84 10.07 22.61
C ALA A 160 22.39 10.02 21.17
N VAL A 161 21.62 9.44 20.23
CA VAL A 161 21.97 9.46 18.80
C VAL A 161 22.07 10.90 18.28
N GLN A 162 21.11 11.77 18.61
CA GLN A 162 21.15 13.17 18.18
C GLN A 162 22.35 13.94 18.77
N ALA A 163 22.76 13.61 20.01
CA ALA A 163 23.90 14.22 20.68
C ALA A 163 25.25 13.77 20.08
N GLU A 164 25.36 12.50 19.69
CA GLU A 164 26.56 11.94 19.05
C GLU A 164 26.73 12.43 17.60
N TYR A 165 25.62 12.57 16.86
CA TYR A 165 25.62 12.96 15.45
C TYR A 165 24.95 14.33 15.20
N PRO A 166 25.38 15.44 15.85
CA PRO A 166 24.65 16.71 15.82
C PRO A 166 24.71 17.42 14.46
N ARG A 167 25.68 17.07 13.61
CA ARG A 167 25.88 17.64 12.27
C ARG A 167 25.34 16.75 11.14
N ALA A 168 24.99 15.51 11.44
CA ALA A 168 24.44 14.59 10.45
C ALA A 168 22.95 14.83 10.30
N ARG A 169 22.47 15.03 9.06
CA ARG A 169 21.03 14.99 8.81
C ARG A 169 20.60 13.52 8.84
N HIS A 170 19.81 13.16 9.84
CA HIS A 170 19.33 11.80 10.00
C HIS A 170 17.94 11.75 10.66
N THR A 171 17.25 10.64 10.43
CA THR A 171 15.98 10.32 11.09
C THR A 171 16.07 8.90 11.64
N VAL A 172 15.80 8.74 12.93
CA VAL A 172 15.65 7.43 13.58
C VAL A 172 14.17 7.12 13.77
N VAL A 173 13.71 5.92 13.45
CA VAL A 173 12.34 5.46 13.69
C VAL A 173 12.41 4.11 14.39
N PHE A 174 11.59 3.93 15.41
CA PHE A 174 11.46 2.67 16.13
C PHE A 174 10.07 2.11 15.86
N HIS A 175 9.98 0.96 15.22
CA HIS A 175 8.73 0.25 14.99
C HIS A 175 8.59 -0.86 16.04
N CYS A 176 7.51 -0.82 16.83
CA CYS A 176 7.28 -1.76 17.93
C CYS A 176 6.16 -2.76 17.56
N PHE A 177 6.49 -3.77 16.74
CA PHE A 177 5.56 -4.83 16.37
C PHE A 177 5.16 -5.66 17.60
N GLY A 178 3.86 -5.96 17.72
CA GLY A 178 3.27 -6.57 18.92
C GLY A 178 2.75 -5.56 19.94
N ARG A 179 3.08 -4.26 19.79
CA ARG A 179 2.48 -3.16 20.56
C ARG A 179 1.67 -2.24 19.67
N ASP A 180 2.32 -1.40 18.87
CA ASP A 180 1.71 -0.35 18.06
C ASP A 180 2.38 -0.17 16.68
N GLY A 181 3.23 -1.11 16.25
CA GLY A 181 3.98 -1.01 14.99
C GLY A 181 3.15 -1.01 13.70
N VAL A 182 1.88 -1.43 13.74
CA VAL A 182 0.98 -1.45 12.56
C VAL A 182 0.04 -0.25 12.56
N MET A 183 -0.77 -0.09 13.61
CA MET A 183 -1.79 0.96 13.67
C MET A 183 -1.28 2.29 14.29
N GLY A 184 -0.06 2.30 14.85
CA GLY A 184 0.51 3.47 15.51
C GLY A 184 -0.43 4.04 16.57
N ARG A 185 -0.73 5.34 16.48
CA ARG A 185 -1.67 6.04 17.38
C ARG A 185 -3.10 5.51 17.35
N LEU A 186 -3.48 4.75 16.32
CA LEU A 186 -4.82 4.19 16.16
C LEU A 186 -4.97 2.82 16.83
N GLU A 187 -3.90 2.28 17.42
CA GLU A 187 -3.93 0.98 18.09
C GLU A 187 -4.81 1.02 19.36
N PRO A 188 -5.97 0.34 19.38
CA PRO A 188 -6.89 0.37 20.52
C PRO A 188 -6.30 -0.25 21.79
N LEU A 189 -5.37 -1.21 21.67
CA LEU A 189 -4.77 -1.91 22.79
C LEU A 189 -3.33 -1.47 23.07
N ARG A 190 -2.94 -0.24 22.69
CA ARG A 190 -1.56 0.24 22.81
C ARG A 190 -0.98 0.10 24.23
N ASN A 191 -1.83 0.35 25.23
CA ASN A 191 -1.45 0.30 26.64
C ASN A 191 -1.57 -1.11 27.25
N ALA A 192 -2.09 -2.08 26.50
CA ALA A 192 -2.00 -3.47 26.92
C ALA A 192 -0.54 -3.90 26.90
N ARG A 193 -0.13 -4.67 27.90
CA ARG A 193 1.26 -5.08 28.01
C ARG A 193 1.54 -6.25 27.06
N PRO A 194 2.39 -6.08 26.03
CA PRO A 194 2.72 -7.15 25.13
C PRO A 194 3.59 -8.19 25.85
N HIS A 195 3.52 -9.45 25.39
CA HIS A 195 4.36 -10.54 25.87
C HIS A 195 5.79 -10.46 25.29
N GLU A 196 5.89 -9.93 24.07
CA GLU A 196 7.12 -9.77 23.30
C GLU A 196 6.90 -8.63 22.30
N ILE A 197 7.96 -7.91 21.98
CA ILE A 197 7.95 -6.84 20.97
C ILE A 197 9.01 -7.16 19.92
N GLY A 198 8.61 -7.13 18.64
CA GLY A 198 9.54 -7.04 17.52
C GLY A 198 9.92 -5.57 17.32
N LEU A 199 11.13 -5.19 17.73
CA LEU A 199 11.67 -3.85 17.57
C LEU A 199 12.45 -3.75 16.25
N VAL A 200 12.00 -2.89 15.35
CA VAL A 200 12.77 -2.50 14.16
C VAL A 200 13.28 -1.07 14.35
N THR A 201 14.58 -0.92 14.45
CA THR A 201 15.24 0.38 14.39
C THR A 201 15.53 0.70 12.95
N GLN A 202 14.99 1.79 12.43
CA GLN A 202 15.23 2.28 11.08
C GLN A 202 15.94 3.62 11.16
N VAL A 203 17.02 3.77 10.42
CA VAL A 203 17.73 5.04 10.26
C VAL A 203 17.75 5.45 8.81
N VAL A 204 17.49 6.73 8.53
CA VAL A 204 17.70 7.35 7.23
C VAL A 204 18.72 8.47 7.37
N ALA A 205 19.74 8.51 6.53
CA ALA A 205 20.78 9.55 6.52
C ALA A 205 21.26 9.87 5.08
N ASP A 206 22.03 10.94 4.90
CA ASP A 206 22.45 11.41 3.56
C ASP A 206 23.40 10.43 2.82
N ALA A 207 24.15 9.61 3.56
CA ALA A 207 25.09 8.59 3.06
C ALA A 207 24.80 7.20 3.66
N ALA A 208 25.09 6.13 2.91
CA ALA A 208 24.80 4.75 3.30
C ALA A 208 25.61 4.31 4.51
N GLU A 209 26.89 4.66 4.53
CA GLU A 209 27.83 4.35 5.62
C GLU A 209 27.37 5.02 6.92
N GLN A 210 26.96 6.29 6.82
CA GLN A 210 26.44 7.04 7.97
C GLN A 210 25.12 6.48 8.48
N ALA A 211 24.21 6.07 7.58
CA ALA A 211 22.96 5.43 8.00
C ALA A 211 23.24 4.13 8.78
N ALA A 212 24.18 3.31 8.31
CA ALA A 212 24.58 2.07 8.99
C ALA A 212 25.26 2.35 10.33
N GLU A 213 26.22 3.28 10.38
CA GLU A 213 26.93 3.65 11.60
C GLU A 213 25.97 4.15 12.69
N ILE A 214 25.03 5.04 12.34
CA ILE A 214 24.02 5.55 13.27
C ILE A 214 23.06 4.43 13.72
N CYS A 215 22.67 3.53 12.81
CA CYS A 215 21.80 2.41 13.14
C CYS A 215 22.47 1.41 14.09
N ASP A 216 23.74 1.09 13.82
CA ASP A 216 24.58 0.26 14.66
C ASP A 216 24.76 0.88 16.04
N PHE A 217 25.08 2.18 16.11
CA PHE A 217 25.19 2.91 17.36
C PHE A 217 23.88 2.89 18.17
N ALA A 218 22.74 3.15 17.54
CA ALA A 218 21.43 3.11 18.19
C ALA A 218 21.12 1.70 18.74
N GLN A 219 21.45 0.65 18.00
CA GLN A 219 21.28 -0.74 18.44
C GLN A 219 22.17 -1.09 19.62
N HIS A 220 23.44 -0.69 19.60
CA HIS A 220 24.36 -0.87 20.72
C HIS A 220 23.87 -0.15 21.98
N LEU A 221 23.39 1.08 21.83
CA LEU A 221 22.77 1.80 22.94
C LEU A 221 21.59 1.03 23.52
N LEU A 222 20.68 0.52 22.68
CA LEU A 222 19.52 -0.26 23.14
C LEU A 222 19.93 -1.55 23.86
N LEU A 223 20.94 -2.26 23.36
CA LEU A 223 21.44 -3.53 23.93
C LEU A 223 21.97 -3.36 25.37
N HIS A 224 22.52 -2.18 25.67
CA HIS A 224 23.19 -1.86 26.94
C HIS A 224 22.48 -0.76 27.74
N HIS A 225 21.30 -0.31 27.30
CA HIS A 225 20.60 0.82 27.91
C HIS A 225 20.22 0.49 29.37
N PRO A 226 20.62 1.31 30.35
CA PRO A 226 20.20 1.12 31.73
C PRO A 226 18.75 1.57 31.91
N TYR A 227 17.95 0.80 32.66
CA TYR A 227 16.61 1.21 33.07
C TYR A 227 16.33 0.78 34.51
N PRO A 228 15.46 1.50 35.24
CA PRO A 228 15.07 1.14 36.60
C PRO A 228 14.58 -0.30 36.70
N GLY A 229 15.15 -1.07 37.63
CA GLY A 229 14.77 -2.46 37.88
C GLY A 229 15.44 -3.51 36.99
N ILE A 230 16.35 -3.12 36.08
CA ILE A 230 17.13 -4.06 35.27
C ILE A 230 17.90 -5.05 36.16
N LYS A 231 17.84 -6.34 35.80
CA LYS A 231 18.52 -7.43 36.54
C LYS A 231 19.87 -7.81 35.95
N ALA A 232 20.12 -7.46 34.69
CA ALA A 232 21.34 -7.74 33.95
C ALA A 232 22.10 -6.43 33.65
N THR A 233 23.35 -6.54 33.19
CA THR A 233 24.15 -5.39 32.76
C THR A 233 24.02 -5.07 31.27
N ALA A 234 23.42 -5.99 30.50
CA ALA A 234 23.26 -5.95 29.05
C ALA A 234 22.27 -7.02 28.60
N GLY A 235 22.04 -7.14 27.30
CA GLY A 235 21.22 -8.21 26.71
C GLY A 235 19.74 -7.86 26.67
N ASN A 236 19.43 -6.57 26.62
CA ASN A 236 18.08 -6.04 26.52
C ASN A 236 17.35 -6.51 25.24
N LEU A 237 18.13 -6.83 24.21
CA LEU A 237 17.65 -7.21 22.89
C LEU A 237 18.06 -8.64 22.55
N ALA A 238 17.13 -9.41 21.99
CA ALA A 238 17.43 -10.64 21.27
C ALA A 238 17.69 -10.30 19.80
N LEU A 239 18.92 -10.51 19.33
CA LEU A 239 19.31 -10.24 17.94
C LEU A 239 19.14 -11.49 17.08
N LEU A 240 18.74 -11.33 15.82
CA LEU A 240 18.57 -12.45 14.87
C LEU A 240 19.91 -13.07 14.42
N GLY A 241 20.99 -12.32 14.55
CA GLY A 241 22.36 -12.71 14.22
C GLY A 241 23.36 -11.78 14.92
N SER A 242 24.64 -11.86 14.52
CA SER A 242 25.70 -10.98 15.02
C SER A 242 25.43 -9.54 14.58
N VAL A 243 24.79 -8.72 15.43
CA VAL A 243 24.51 -7.28 15.20
C VAL A 243 24.23 -6.97 13.72
N GLU A 244 23.29 -7.71 13.12
CA GLU A 244 23.02 -7.55 11.70
C GLU A 244 22.29 -6.22 11.47
N VAL A 245 23.06 -5.22 11.05
CA VAL A 245 22.55 -4.00 10.44
C VAL A 245 22.32 -4.28 8.96
N LEU A 246 21.06 -4.29 8.57
CA LEU A 246 20.64 -4.47 7.19
C LEU A 246 20.80 -3.14 6.46
N LEU A 247 21.74 -3.10 5.53
CA LEU A 247 21.82 -2.10 4.47
C LEU A 247 20.72 -2.35 3.43
N PRO A 248 20.22 -1.31 2.73
CA PRO A 248 19.05 -1.46 1.91
C PRO A 248 19.37 -2.34 0.70
N VAL A 249 18.47 -3.26 0.39
CA VAL A 249 18.56 -4.14 -0.80
C VAL A 249 18.42 -3.33 -2.12
N HIS A 250 18.10 -2.03 -2.06
CA HIS A 250 17.71 -1.19 -3.21
C HIS A 250 18.32 0.22 -3.28
N GLY A 251 19.50 0.48 -2.70
CA GLY A 251 20.19 1.77 -2.87
C GLY A 251 19.50 2.96 -2.17
N ALA A 252 19.39 4.11 -2.85
CA ALA A 252 18.80 5.33 -2.27
C ALA A 252 17.31 5.15 -1.94
N VAL A 253 16.87 5.74 -0.82
CA VAL A 253 15.47 5.73 -0.39
C VAL A 253 14.77 7.04 -0.71
N TYR A 254 13.46 6.92 -0.92
CA TYR A 254 12.58 8.01 -1.31
C TYR A 254 11.38 8.09 -0.38
N GLU A 255 10.83 9.30 -0.23
CA GLU A 255 9.53 9.53 0.39
C GLU A 255 8.53 10.00 -0.64
N TYR A 256 7.25 9.71 -0.39
CA TYR A 256 6.17 10.28 -1.18
C TYR A 256 6.10 11.79 -0.89
N SER A 257 6.15 12.61 -1.95
CA SER A 257 6.41 14.06 -1.86
C SER A 257 5.39 14.92 -2.61
N VAL A 258 4.69 14.35 -3.61
CA VAL A 258 3.63 15.01 -4.35
C VAL A 258 2.43 14.09 -4.42
N ASP A 259 1.27 14.60 -4.03
CA ASP A 259 -0.04 13.97 -4.15
C ASP A 259 -1.04 15.03 -4.59
N HIS A 260 -1.19 15.21 -5.90
CA HIS A 260 -2.00 16.30 -6.43
C HIS A 260 -2.85 15.87 -7.61
N VAL A 261 -4.12 16.27 -7.62
CA VAL A 261 -5.01 16.07 -8.76
C VAL A 261 -4.99 17.36 -9.59
N MET A 262 -4.41 17.27 -10.78
CA MET A 262 -4.31 18.39 -11.72
C MET A 262 -5.41 18.28 -12.77
N ARG A 263 -6.18 19.35 -12.96
CA ARG A 263 -7.15 19.46 -14.05
C ARG A 263 -6.43 19.81 -15.35
N ILE A 264 -6.83 19.14 -16.43
CA ILE A 264 -6.31 19.36 -17.78
C ILE A 264 -7.46 19.50 -18.77
N ASP A 265 -7.23 20.24 -19.86
CA ASP A 265 -8.28 20.50 -20.86
C ASP A 265 -8.30 19.40 -21.94
N ASP A 266 -7.13 18.89 -22.33
CA ASP A 266 -6.97 17.77 -23.26
C ASP A 266 -6.34 16.56 -22.54
N PRO A 267 -7.00 15.38 -22.49
CA PRO A 267 -6.43 14.16 -21.93
C PRO A 267 -5.04 13.77 -22.44
N CYS A 268 -4.66 14.22 -23.65
CA CYS A 268 -3.40 13.91 -24.29
C CYS A 268 -2.31 14.98 -24.10
N GLU A 269 -2.60 16.14 -23.48
CA GLU A 269 -1.64 17.26 -23.44
C GLU A 269 -0.34 16.93 -22.69
N CYS A 270 -0.43 16.08 -21.66
CA CYS A 270 0.70 15.67 -20.84
C CYS A 270 1.40 14.39 -21.35
N PHE A 271 0.86 13.75 -22.39
CA PHE A 271 1.27 12.40 -22.82
C PHE A 271 1.45 12.36 -24.35
N PRO A 272 2.53 12.94 -24.90
CA PRO A 272 2.78 12.94 -26.33
C PRO A 272 2.97 11.50 -26.85
N LEU A 273 2.25 11.15 -27.91
CA LEU A 273 2.29 9.85 -28.56
C LEU A 273 2.80 10.00 -30.01
N SER A 274 3.78 9.18 -30.39
CA SER A 274 4.19 8.98 -31.79
C SER A 274 3.91 7.53 -32.19
N VAL A 275 3.16 7.34 -33.29
CA VAL A 275 2.90 6.01 -33.86
C VAL A 275 3.72 5.88 -35.14
N GLU A 276 4.56 4.86 -35.22
CA GLU A 276 5.32 4.52 -36.42
C GLU A 276 4.76 3.22 -37.01
N GLU A 277 4.48 3.23 -38.31
CA GLU A 277 4.09 2.03 -39.06
C GLU A 277 5.39 1.31 -39.47
N VAL A 278 5.58 0.06 -39.03
CA VAL A 278 6.75 -0.78 -39.31
C VAL A 278 6.41 -1.85 -40.33
#